data_AF-A0A497QSB3-F1
#
_entry.id   AF-A0A497QSB3-F1
#
_cell.length_a   1.000
_cell.length_b   1.000
_cell.length_c   1.000
_cell.angle_alpha   90.00
_cell.angle_beta   90.00
_cell.angle_gamma   90.00
#
_symmetry.space_group_name_H-M   'P 1'
#
loop_
_entity.id
_entity.type
_entity.pdbx_description
1 polymer ?
#
loop_
_entity_poly.entity_id
_entity_poly.type
_entity_poly.pdbx_seq_one_letter_code
_entity_poly.pdbx_strand_id
1 'polypeptide(L)' 'KIYDGLLGKKHNRDAIFTHIIKYRYPRIDRKVSIDIRRILKIPGSVQDTNGKICCKVDINKIHQFYPENAPTIWDYLS' A
#
# COMPACT_ATOMS: atom_id res chain seq x y z
N LYS A 1 16.10 23.30 -5.76
CA LYS A 1 17.18 24.01 -5.03
C LYS A 1 17.62 23.31 -3.75
N ILE A 2 16.72 22.90 -2.82
CA ILE A 2 17.12 22.20 -1.57
C ILE A 2 17.67 20.78 -1.85
N TYR A 3 17.02 20.02 -2.73
CA TYR A 3 17.45 18.66 -3.07
C TYR A 3 18.74 18.61 -3.92
N ASP A 4 19.00 19.66 -4.71
CA ASP A 4 20.19 19.75 -5.56
C ASP A 4 21.49 19.92 -4.75
N GLY A 5 21.40 20.51 -3.54
CA GLY A 5 22.53 20.68 -2.63
C GLY A 5 22.85 19.43 -1.80
N LEU A 6 21.82 18.65 -1.41
CA LEU A 6 21.98 17.39 -0.67
C LEU A 6 22.53 16.24 -1.53
N LEU A 7 22.30 16.27 -2.83
CA LEU A 7 22.59 15.16 -3.75
C LEU A 7 23.92 15.28 -4.52
N GLY A 8 24.79 16.22 -4.13
CA GLY A 8 26.21 16.27 -4.50
C GLY A 8 26.51 16.00 -5.98
N LYS A 9 26.66 17.08 -6.75
CA LYS A 9 26.87 17.07 -8.21
C LYS A 9 25.64 16.59 -8.98
N LYS A 10 25.56 16.98 -10.24
CA LYS A 10 24.53 16.67 -11.23
C LYS A 10 24.42 15.14 -11.43
N HIS A 11 23.88 14.43 -10.43
CA HIS A 11 23.53 13.03 -10.55
C HIS A 11 22.55 12.91 -11.70
N ASN A 12 22.78 11.91 -12.55
CA ASN A 12 21.93 11.60 -13.67
C ASN A 12 20.50 11.43 -13.12
N ARG A 13 19.60 12.40 -13.38
CA ARG A 13 18.23 12.41 -12.84
C ARG A 13 17.55 11.08 -13.09
N ASP A 14 17.85 10.47 -14.24
CA ASP A 14 17.33 9.18 -14.67
C ASP A 14 17.74 8.04 -13.72
N ALA A 15 18.96 8.07 -13.17
CA ALA A 15 19.42 7.09 -12.19
C ALA A 15 18.66 7.21 -10.87
N ILE A 16 18.42 8.44 -10.40
CA ILE A 16 17.63 8.69 -9.18
C ILE A 16 16.17 8.26 -9.38
N PHE A 17 15.56 8.66 -10.50
CA PHE A 17 14.18 8.26 -10.83
C PHE A 17 14.04 6.75 -10.96
N THR A 18 15.00 6.09 -11.63
CA THR A 18 15.02 4.62 -11.75
C THR A 18 15.09 3.96 -10.38
N HIS A 19 15.91 4.49 -9.47
CA HIS A 19 16.00 3.97 -8.10
C HIS A 19 14.66 4.13 -7.34
N ILE A 20 14.04 5.31 -7.41
CA ILE A 20 12.73 5.56 -6.78
C ILE A 20 11.66 4.62 -7.37
N ILE A 21 11.58 4.50 -8.68
CA ILE A 21 10.60 3.63 -9.35
C ILE A 21 10.80 2.17 -8.93
N LYS A 22 12.05 1.70 -8.89
CA LYS A 22 12.36 0.30 -8.57
C LYS A 22 12.01 -0.08 -7.12
N TYR A 23 12.26 0.82 -6.17
CA TYR A 23 12.19 0.49 -4.73
C TYR A 23 11.01 1.10 -3.99
N ARG A 24 10.40 2.18 -4.51
CA ARG A 24 9.34 2.92 -3.82
C ARG A 24 8.02 2.97 -4.57
N TYR A 25 8.02 2.84 -5.89
CA TYR A 25 6.77 2.86 -6.66
C TYR A 25 6.00 1.54 -6.48
N PRO A 26 4.66 1.60 -6.29
CA PRO A 26 3.86 0.40 -6.08
C PRO A 26 3.83 -0.47 -7.34
N ARG A 27 3.95 -1.79 -7.14
CA ARG A 27 3.73 -2.78 -8.21
C ARG A 27 2.23 -3.05 -8.29
N ILE A 28 1.61 -2.63 -9.38
CA ILE A 28 0.18 -2.85 -9.61
C ILE A 28 -0.02 -4.21 -10.26
N ASP A 29 -0.86 -5.06 -9.66
CA ASP A 29 -1.34 -6.26 -10.33
C ASP A 29 -2.28 -5.84 -11.48
N ARG A 30 -1.71 -5.72 -12.68
CA ARG A 30 -2.44 -5.29 -13.87
C ARG A 30 -3.69 -6.10 -14.11
N LYS A 31 -3.67 -7.41 -13.81
CA LYS A 31 -4.84 -8.24 -14.06
C LYS A 31 -5.99 -7.59 -13.29
N VAL A 32 -5.90 -7.32 -11.98
CA VAL A 32 -7.06 -6.93 -11.14
C VAL A 32 -7.84 -5.72 -11.67
N SER A 33 -7.20 -4.85 -12.45
CA SER A 33 -7.81 -3.64 -12.99
C SER A 33 -8.41 -3.77 -14.40
N ILE A 34 -7.98 -4.74 -15.22
CA ILE A 34 -8.37 -4.77 -16.66
C ILE A 34 -9.56 -5.68 -16.98
N ASP A 35 -9.86 -6.68 -16.15
CA ASP A 35 -10.90 -7.68 -16.41
C ASP A 35 -12.12 -7.40 -15.53
N ILE A 36 -13.22 -7.03 -16.17
CA ILE A 36 -14.50 -6.71 -15.51
C ILE A 36 -15.12 -7.90 -14.77
N ARG A 37 -14.72 -9.14 -15.10
CA ARG A 37 -15.23 -10.35 -14.44
C ARG A 37 -14.45 -10.72 -13.19
N ARG A 38 -13.37 -10.00 -12.88
CA ARG A 38 -12.53 -10.32 -11.72
C ARG A 38 -13.32 -10.13 -10.43
N ILE A 39 -13.34 -11.17 -9.62
CA ILE A 39 -13.88 -11.11 -8.26
C ILE A 39 -12.80 -10.57 -7.32
N LEU A 40 -13.19 -9.61 -6.48
CA LEU A 40 -12.36 -9.05 -5.41
C LEU A 40 -12.98 -9.37 -4.05
N LYS A 41 -12.13 -9.45 -3.02
CA LYS A 41 -12.57 -9.64 -1.63
C LYS A 41 -13.50 -8.50 -1.20
N ILE A 42 -14.63 -8.85 -0.59
CA ILE A 42 -15.61 -7.87 -0.10
C ILE A 42 -15.07 -7.10 1.13
N PRO A 43 -15.28 -5.78 1.23
CA PRO A 43 -14.93 -5.02 2.43
C PRO A 43 -15.65 -5.58 3.67
N GLY A 44 -14.96 -5.64 4.82
CA GLY A 44 -15.49 -6.18 6.07
C GLY A 44 -15.43 -7.70 6.20
N SER A 45 -14.99 -8.43 5.16
CA SER A 45 -14.79 -9.88 5.28
C SER A 45 -13.64 -10.24 6.22
N VAL A 46 -13.78 -11.37 6.91
CA VAL A 46 -12.74 -11.95 7.76
C VAL A 46 -11.71 -12.66 6.88
N GLN A 47 -10.43 -12.43 7.17
CA GLN A 47 -9.33 -13.19 6.57
C GLN A 47 -9.20 -14.53 7.33
N ASP A 48 -9.27 -15.61 6.56
CA ASP A 48 -9.18 -16.99 7.04
C ASP A 48 -7.88 -17.28 7.79
N THR A 49 -6.74 -16.79 7.29
CA THR A 49 -5.43 -17.16 7.85
C THR A 49 -5.10 -16.51 9.20
N ASN A 50 -5.65 -15.33 9.50
CA ASN A 50 -5.27 -14.55 10.68
C ASN A 50 -6.46 -13.97 11.46
N GLY A 51 -7.70 -14.23 11.02
CA GLY A 51 -8.92 -13.71 11.65
C GLY A 51 -9.11 -12.20 11.55
N LYS A 52 -8.23 -11.47 10.83
CA LYS A 52 -8.31 -10.00 10.69
C LYS A 52 -9.44 -9.60 9.77
N ILE A 53 -10.07 -8.48 10.11
CA ILE A 53 -11.15 -7.92 9.30
C ILE A 53 -10.56 -7.07 8.17
N CYS A 54 -11.10 -7.22 6.96
CA CYS A 54 -10.78 -6.37 5.81
C CYS A 54 -11.34 -4.95 6.03
N CYS A 55 -10.59 -4.13 6.76
CA CYS A 55 -10.99 -2.81 7.19
C CYS A 55 -10.98 -1.79 6.04
N LYS A 56 -11.90 -0.82 6.12
CA LYS A 56 -11.80 0.38 5.29
C LYS A 56 -10.68 1.26 5.83
N VAL A 57 -9.89 1.84 4.93
CA VAL A 57 -8.77 2.73 5.28
C VAL A 57 -9.13 4.16 4.91
N ASP A 58 -9.02 5.08 5.87
CA ASP A 58 -9.19 6.51 5.62
C ASP A 58 -7.94 7.07 4.93
N ILE A 59 -8.12 7.55 3.70
CA ILE A 59 -7.02 8.08 2.89
C ILE A 59 -6.37 9.32 3.53
N ASN A 60 -7.14 10.12 4.28
CA ASN A 60 -6.62 11.32 4.95
C ASN A 60 -5.71 10.97 6.13
N LYS A 61 -5.85 9.75 6.67
CA LYS A 61 -5.09 9.23 7.81
C LYS A 61 -4.30 7.97 7.45
N ILE A 62 -3.97 7.77 6.17
CA ILE A 62 -3.29 6.56 5.67
C ILE A 62 -1.96 6.29 6.38
N HIS A 63 -1.25 7.33 6.81
CA HIS A 63 0.02 7.24 7.54
C HIS A 63 -0.15 6.68 8.97
N GLN A 64 -1.37 6.63 9.48
CA GLN A 64 -1.71 6.06 10.80
C GLN A 64 -2.24 4.63 10.67
N PHE A 65 -2.41 4.13 9.44
CA PHE A 65 -2.90 2.78 9.21
C PHE A 65 -1.75 1.77 9.29
N TYR A 66 -1.87 0.86 10.25
CA TYR A 66 -0.91 -0.19 10.53
C TYR A 66 -1.62 -1.55 10.47
N PRO A 67 -1.29 -2.43 9.49
CA PRO A 67 -1.94 -3.73 9.32
C PRO A 67 -1.88 -4.63 10.56
N GLU A 68 -0.81 -4.52 11.35
CA GLU A 68 -0.61 -5.21 12.63
C GLU A 68 -1.73 -4.92 13.63
N ASN A 69 -2.23 -3.68 13.64
CA ASN A 69 -3.24 -3.17 14.56
C ASN A 69 -4.67 -3.35 14.03
N ALA A 70 -4.85 -3.99 12.87
CA ALA A 70 -6.19 -4.24 12.34
C ALA A 70 -6.98 -5.19 13.25
N PRO A 71 -8.25 -4.89 13.56
CA PRO A 71 -9.06 -5.68 14.47
C PRO A 71 -9.31 -7.09 13.91
N THR A 72 -9.46 -8.03 14.83
CA THR A 72 -9.80 -9.42 14.56
C THR A 72 -11.28 -9.66 14.84
N ILE A 73 -11.82 -10.75 14.30
CA ILE A 73 -13.20 -11.15 14.59
C ILE A 73 -13.41 -11.42 16.11
N TRP A 74 -12.37 -11.85 16.81
CA TRP A 74 -12.42 -12.20 18.22
C TRP A 74 -12.66 -10.99 19.11
N ASP A 75 -12.13 -9.83 18.73
CA ASP A 75 -12.30 -8.56 19.46
C ASP A 75 -13.78 -8.10 19.50
N TYR A 76 -14.63 -8.64 18.64
CA TYR A 76 -16.06 -8.34 18.58
C TYR A 76 -16.96 -9.42 19.20
N LEU A 77 -16.42 -10.59 19.52
CA LEU A 77 -17.16 -11.72 20.11
C LEU A 77 -16.93 -11.85 21.63
N SER A 78 -15.93 -11.15 22.15
CA SER A 78 -15.63 -10.97 23.57
C SER A 78 -16.50 -9.90 24.22
#